data_AF-A0A258CP84-F1
#
_entry.id   AF-A0A258CP84-F1
#
_cell.length_a   1.000
_cell.length_b   1.000
_cell.length_c   1.000
_cell.angle_alpha   90.00
_cell.angle_beta   90.00
_cell.angle_gamma   90.00
#
_symmetry.space_group_name_H-M   'P 1'
#
loop_
_entity.id
_entity.type
_entity.pdbx_description
1 polymer ?
#
loop_
_entity_poly.entity_id
_entity_poly.type
_entity_poly.pdbx_seq_one_letter_code
_entity_poly.pdbx_strand_id
1 'polypeptide(L)'
;PPYSLTGRLVWASPRIDAQLEVRYVADQDRVTTYELPTNDYTLVNARVSFKPLEDRDLRLFVEGRNLTDAVAREHASFLKDIAPLPGRSIRGGLALNF
;
A
#
# COMPACT_ATOMS: atom_id res chain seq x y z
N PRO A 1 -18.30 -4.51 -9.58
CA PRO A 1 -17.07 -3.96 -8.95
C PRO A 1 -16.60 -2.70 -9.69
N PRO A 2 -16.18 -1.64 -8.97
CA PRO A 2 -15.51 -0.51 -9.62
C PRO A 2 -14.23 -0.99 -10.29
N TYR A 3 -13.79 -0.30 -11.34
CA TYR A 3 -12.50 -0.63 -11.94
C TYR A 3 -11.37 -0.18 -11.00
N SER A 4 -10.27 -0.93 -11.04
CA SER A 4 -9.08 -0.61 -10.27
C SER A 4 -7.85 -0.75 -11.14
N LEU A 5 -6.89 0.14 -10.98
CA LEU A 5 -5.59 0.09 -11.63
C LEU A 5 -4.50 0.06 -10.57
N THR A 6 -3.53 -0.85 -10.70
CA THR A 6 -2.36 -0.90 -9.82
C THR A 6 -1.10 -0.88 -10.67
N GLY A 7 -0.28 0.16 -10.48
CA GLY A 7 1.06 0.27 -11.04
C GLY A 7 2.10 -0.02 -9.97
N ARG A 8 3.11 -0.83 -10.31
CA ARG A 8 4.19 -1.18 -9.37
C ARG A 8 5.54 -1.11 -10.08
N LEU A 9 6.45 -0.33 -9.52
CA LEU A 9 7.84 -0.24 -9.92
C LEU A 9 8.70 -0.95 -8.87
N VAL A 10 9.58 -1.83 -9.33
CA VAL A 10 10.53 -2.56 -8.48
C VAL A 10 11.94 -2.33 -9.00
N TRP A 11 12.82 -1.97 -8.08
CA TRP A 11 14.26 -1.87 -8.32
C TRP A 11 14.97 -2.88 -7.41
N ALA A 12 15.85 -3.69 -7.97
CA ALA A 12 16.65 -4.65 -7.24
C ALA A 12 18.13 -4.54 -7.67
N SER A 13 19.02 -4.45 -6.69
CA SER A 13 20.47 -4.46 -6.87
C SER A 13 21.13 -5.21 -5.70
N PRO A 14 22.43 -5.51 -5.76
CA PRO A 14 23.12 -6.20 -4.67
C PRO A 14 22.94 -5.52 -3.30
N ARG A 15 22.90 -4.19 -3.26
CA ARG A 15 22.83 -3.42 -2.01
C ARG A 15 21.50 -2.73 -1.75
N ILE A 16 20.65 -2.54 -2.76
CA ILE A 16 19.42 -1.75 -2.62
C ILE A 16 18.25 -2.48 -3.28
N ASP A 17 17.18 -2.65 -2.51
CA ASP A 17 15.87 -3.08 -3.00
C ASP A 17 14.87 -1.96 -2.76
N ALA A 18 14.18 -1.49 -3.79
CA ALA A 18 13.16 -0.45 -3.67
C ALA A 18 11.88 -0.84 -4.42
N GLN A 19 10.75 -0.42 -3.88
CA GLN A 19 9.44 -0.62 -4.50
C GLN A 19 8.60 0.64 -4.32
N LEU A 20 7.93 1.04 -5.41
CA LEU A 20 6.87 2.04 -5.40
C LEU A 20 5.62 1.41 -5.99
N GLU A 21 4.48 1.58 -5.34
CA GLU A 21 3.19 1.10 -5.79
C GLU A 21 2.16 2.22 -5.72
N VAL A 22 1.38 2.36 -6.79
CA VAL A 22 0.23 3.27 -6.86
C VAL A 22 -0.98 2.44 -7.23
N ARG A 23 -2.00 2.46 -6.37
CA ARG A 23 -3.29 1.80 -6.60
C ARG A 23 -4.37 2.85 -6.64
N TYR A 24 -5.08 2.94 -7.76
CA TYR A 24 -6.30 3.70 -7.91
C TYR A 24 -7.49 2.75 -7.94
N VAL A 25 -8.54 3.07 -7.19
CA VAL A 25 -9.83 2.40 -7.24
C VAL A 25 -10.87 3.48 -7.49
N ALA A 26 -11.64 3.30 -8.57
CA ALA A 26 -12.68 4.24 -8.93
C ALA A 26 -13.86 4.18 -7.96
N ASP A 27 -14.68 5.20 -8.00
CA ASP A 27 -15.94 5.28 -7.30
C ASP A 27 -16.90 4.18 -7.76
N GLN A 28 -17.81 3.82 -6.85
CA GLN A 28 -18.92 2.93 -7.13
C GLN A 28 -20.23 3.53 -6.64
N ASP A 29 -21.07 3.78 -7.62
CA ASP A 29 -22.30 4.55 -7.57
C ASP A 29 -23.49 3.76 -8.16
N ARG A 30 -23.24 2.59 -8.76
CA ARG A 30 -24.28 1.60 -9.11
C ARG A 30 -24.60 0.71 -7.90
N VAL A 31 -25.44 1.24 -7.02
CA VAL A 31 -25.83 0.62 -5.75
C VAL A 31 -27.30 0.19 -5.74
N THR A 32 -27.63 -0.80 -4.91
CA THR A 32 -29.04 -1.19 -4.69
C THR A 32 -29.75 -0.22 -3.73
N THR A 33 -31.07 -0.38 -3.56
CA THR A 33 -31.91 0.52 -2.73
C THR A 33 -31.44 0.72 -1.29
N TYR A 34 -30.66 -0.21 -0.73
CA TYR A 34 -30.17 -0.16 0.66
C TYR A 34 -28.64 -0.11 0.78
N GLU A 35 -27.95 0.28 -0.29
CA GLU A 35 -26.50 0.33 -0.35
C GLU A 35 -26.03 1.77 -0.60
N LEU A 36 -25.04 2.23 0.18
CA LEU A 36 -24.46 3.57 0.01
C LEU A 36 -23.35 3.55 -1.06
N PRO A 37 -23.28 4.58 -1.93
CA PRO A 37 -22.16 4.77 -2.84
C PRO A 37 -20.82 4.81 -2.09
N THR A 38 -19.75 4.42 -2.77
CA THR A 38 -18.39 4.46 -2.24
C THR A 38 -17.53 5.35 -3.14
N ASN A 39 -16.87 6.34 -2.54
CA ASN A 39 -15.95 7.23 -3.25
C ASN A 39 -14.69 6.49 -3.74
N ASP A 40 -14.07 7.07 -4.75
CA ASP A 40 -12.76 6.66 -5.25
C ASP A 40 -11.65 6.90 -4.23
N TYR A 41 -10.51 6.24 -4.44
CA TYR A 41 -9.30 6.53 -3.66
C TYR A 41 -8.03 6.13 -4.41
N THR A 42 -6.94 6.82 -4.04
CA THR A 42 -5.59 6.50 -4.48
C THR A 42 -4.71 6.18 -3.28
N LEU A 43 -4.10 4.99 -3.29
CA LEU A 43 -3.07 4.59 -2.33
C LEU A 43 -1.71 4.65 -3.00
N VAL A 44 -0.75 5.28 -2.30
CA VAL A 44 0.66 5.26 -2.66
C VAL A 44 1.43 4.55 -1.56
N ASN A 45 2.16 3.49 -1.92
CA ASN A 45 2.99 2.70 -1.01
C ASN A 45 4.44 2.71 -1.50
N ALA A 46 5.39 2.83 -0.59
CA ALA A 46 6.80 2.77 -0.93
C ALA A 46 7.58 1.95 0.10
N ARG A 47 8.57 1.19 -0.37
CA ARG A 47 9.53 0.47 0.47
C ARG A 47 10.93 0.67 -0.08
N VAL A 48 11.89 0.89 0.81
CA VAL A 48 13.31 0.88 0.47
C VAL A 48 14.03 0.00 1.50
N SER A 49 14.92 -0.85 1.03
CA SER A 49 15.81 -1.69 1.84
C SER A 49 17.25 -1.52 1.37
N PHE A 50 18.16 -1.48 2.32
CA PHE A 50 19.59 -1.32 2.10
C PHE A 50 20.35 -2.45 2.80
N LYS A 51 21.27 -3.08 2.06
CA LYS A 51 22.19 -4.12 2.52
C LYS A 51 23.60 -3.53 2.53
N PRO A 52 24.09 -3.02 3.68
CA PRO A 52 25.37 -2.33 3.75
C PRO A 52 26.58 -3.24 3.52
N LEU A 53 26.42 -4.54 3.76
CA LEU A 53 27.48 -5.55 3.70
C LEU A 53 26.99 -6.66 2.77
N GLU A 54 27.81 -7.09 1.82
CA GLU A 54 27.48 -8.21 0.93
C GLU A 54 27.63 -9.57 1.64
N ASP A 55 28.64 -9.70 2.51
CA ASP A 55 28.96 -10.96 3.21
C ASP A 55 28.14 -11.19 4.49
N ARG A 56 27.31 -10.22 4.88
CA ARG A 56 26.41 -10.34 6.04
C ARG A 56 25.00 -10.03 5.62
N ASP A 57 24.04 -10.88 5.98
CA ASP A 57 22.62 -10.66 5.68
C ASP A 57 21.99 -9.65 6.68
N LEU A 58 22.63 -8.49 6.81
CA LEU A 58 22.10 -7.31 7.49
C LEU A 58 21.28 -6.49 6.49
N ARG A 59 20.02 -6.23 6.81
CA ARG A 59 19.12 -5.41 6.00
C ARG A 59 18.50 -4.30 6.84
N LEU A 60 18.70 -3.05 6.44
CA LEU A 60 17.98 -1.90 6.97
C LEU A 60 16.81 -1.61 6.04
N PHE A 61 15.62 -1.32 6.57
CA PHE A 61 14.47 -1.02 5.73
C PHE A 61 13.60 0.09 6.29
N VAL A 62 12.92 0.78 5.38
CA VAL A 62 11.82 1.71 5.66
C VAL A 62 10.69 1.40 4.69
N GLU A 63 9.46 1.38 5.20
CA GLU A 63 8.25 1.21 4.42
C GLU A 63 7.18 2.19 4.86
N GLY A 64 6.63 2.91 3.88
CA GLY A 64 5.43 3.71 4.00
C GLY A 64 4.26 3.05 3.28
N ARG A 65 3.11 2.96 3.95
CA ARG A 65 1.84 2.54 3.35
C ARG A 65 0.82 3.67 3.46
N ASN A 66 -0.01 3.81 2.43
CA ASN A 66 -1.00 4.88 2.31
C ASN A 66 -0.35 6.26 2.54
N LEU A 67 0.70 6.57 1.79
CA LEU A 67 1.45 7.83 1.90
C LEU A 67 0.59 9.06 1.60
N THR A 68 -0.50 8.89 0.85
CA THR A 68 -1.52 9.91 0.56
C THR A 68 -2.49 10.17 1.71
N ASP A 69 -2.50 9.33 2.75
CA ASP A 69 -3.46 9.39 3.87
C ASP A 69 -4.92 9.27 3.45
N ALA A 70 -5.18 8.56 2.34
CA ALA A 70 -6.52 8.42 1.82
C ALA A 70 -7.39 7.59 2.78
N VAL A 71 -8.62 8.04 3.03
CA VAL A 71 -9.64 7.25 3.72
C VAL A 71 -10.25 6.28 2.72
N ALA A 72 -9.63 5.12 2.56
CA ALA A 72 -10.02 4.13 1.58
C ALA A 72 -11.07 3.14 2.13
N ARG A 73 -12.08 2.84 1.31
CA ARG A 73 -13.13 1.85 1.61
C ARG A 73 -13.30 0.94 0.41
N GLU A 74 -13.11 -0.35 0.60
CA GLU A 74 -13.39 -1.33 -0.45
C GLU A 74 -14.91 -1.52 -0.55
N HIS A 75 -15.51 -1.19 -1.69
CA HIS A 75 -16.97 -1.27 -1.87
C HIS A 75 -17.51 -2.70 -1.66
N ALA A 76 -16.74 -3.72 -2.00
CA ALA A 76 -17.11 -5.13 -1.77
C ALA A 76 -17.08 -5.57 -0.30
N SER A 77 -16.61 -4.72 0.63
CA SER A 77 -16.56 -5.02 2.05
C SER A 77 -17.89 -4.74 2.73
N PHE A 78 -18.49 -5.75 3.38
CA PHE A 78 -19.67 -5.59 4.24
C PHE A 78 -19.41 -4.65 5.44
N LEU A 79 -18.15 -4.45 5.82
CA LEU A 79 -17.76 -3.57 6.92
C LEU A 79 -17.36 -2.17 6.44
N LYS A 80 -17.54 -1.82 5.15
CA LYS A 80 -17.09 -0.53 4.59
C LYS A 80 -17.67 0.69 5.32
N ASP A 81 -18.89 0.55 5.84
CA ASP A 81 -19.60 1.61 6.55
C ASP A 81 -19.20 1.69 8.05
N ILE A 82 -18.48 0.67 8.54
CA ILE A 82 -18.01 0.57 9.94
C ILE A 82 -16.53 0.92 10.05
N ALA A 83 -15.69 0.35 9.18
CA ALA A 83 -14.24 0.46 9.27
C ALA A 83 -13.60 0.77 7.90
N PRO A 84 -12.88 1.90 7.76
CA PRO A 84 -12.04 2.13 6.60
C PRO A 84 -10.77 1.25 6.65
N LEU A 85 -10.05 1.18 5.53
CA LEU A 85 -8.71 0.62 5.50
C LEU A 85 -7.76 1.42 6.42
N PRO A 86 -6.64 0.82 6.88
CA PRO A 86 -5.65 1.53 7.67
C PRO A 86 -5.19 2.82 6.99
N GLY A 87 -5.12 3.90 7.78
CA GLY A 87 -4.57 5.19 7.35
C GLY A 87 -3.06 5.12 7.07
N ARG A 88 -2.42 6.28 6.95
CA ARG A 88 -0.98 6.35 6.73
C ARG A 88 -0.20 5.63 7.83
N SER A 89 0.75 4.80 7.44
CA SER A 89 1.70 4.17 8.36
C SER A 89 3.10 4.20 7.79
N ILE A 90 4.08 4.42 8.66
CA ILE A 90 5.51 4.37 8.35
C ILE A 90 6.15 3.43 9.36
N ARG A 91 6.91 2.46 8.88
CA ARG A 91 7.70 1.57 9.72
C ARG A 91 9.10 1.43 9.17
N GLY A 92 10.05 1.23 10.07
CA GLY A 92 11.42 0.92 9.72
C GLY A 92 12.00 -0.08 10.70
N GLY A 93 13.10 -0.71 10.31
CA GLY A 93 13.77 -1.69 11.14
C GLY A 93 15.05 -2.20 10.52
N LEU A 94 15.66 -3.12 11.24
CA LEU A 94 16.81 -3.89 10.78
C LEU A 94 16.50 -5.38 10.93
N ALA A 95 16.97 -6.17 9.97
CA ALA A 95 16.93 -7.63 10.02
C ALA A 95 18.37 -8.14 9.94
N LEU A 96 18.69 -9.10 10.79
CA LEU A 96 20.00 -9.76 10.90
C LEU A 96 19.76 -11.26 10.87
N ASN A 97 20.33 -11.95 9.88
CA ASN A 97 20.41 -13.41 9.87
C ASN A 97 21.86 -13.83 10.13
N PHE A 98 22.05 -14.86 10.96
CA PHE A 98 23.35 -15.40 11.40
C PHE A 98 23.54 -16.83 10.89
#